data_AF-A0A484CAG9-F1
#
_entry.id   AF-A0A484CAG9-F1
#
_cell.length_a   1.000
_cell.length_b   1.000
_cell.length_c   1.000
_cell.angle_alpha   90.00
_cell.angle_beta   90.00
_cell.angle_gamma   90.00
#
_symmetry.space_group_name_H-M   'P 1'
#
loop_
_entity.id
_entity.type
_entity.pdbx_description
1 polymer ?
#
loop_
_entity_poly.entity_id
_entity_poly.type
_entity_poly.pdbx_seq_one_letter_code
_entity_poly.pdbx_strand_id
1 'polypeptide(L)'
;MVLYKGPRLLDFAKTPQYLQFNKYVLTGYRPVSTAQDCLRSLFYMHNELGNIYTHGIPFFLFLVLLPLSIPWMEVDSAWICVVHYVACLCPTVGSVVYHVFMNHVGGEHVYDTLLSLDMFGVCLVNTLGALPIIHITLLCYPATRQTALLAYILLSAYSIYCATTARTNVLRLQAFIWQALFRFGLFLFRVLGSGVGSPNSLRLFVIMDTLAVVGGLVNIIQIPERFIPGLFDNWGNSHQIMHVMVICSIIYLHWGTLEDLAWIRTYQCPTEG
;
A
#
# COMPACT_ATOMS: atom_id res chain seq x y z
N MET A 1 -9.53 32.37 10.82
CA MET A 1 -8.73 31.14 10.99
C MET A 1 -7.38 31.41 10.33
N VAL A 2 -6.36 31.75 11.11
CA VAL A 2 -5.04 32.11 10.57
C VAL A 2 -4.37 30.82 10.14
N LEU A 3 -4.36 30.54 8.83
CA LEU A 3 -3.42 29.57 8.24
C LEU A 3 -2.03 29.96 8.74
N TYR A 4 -1.36 29.05 9.43
CA TYR A 4 -0.01 29.26 9.94
C TYR A 4 0.85 29.82 8.79
N LYS A 5 1.53 30.97 9.01
CA LYS A 5 2.45 31.52 8.00
C LYS A 5 3.65 30.57 7.91
N GLY A 6 3.56 29.60 7.00
CA GLY A 6 4.62 28.65 6.71
C GLY A 6 5.89 29.34 6.18
N PRO A 7 7.02 28.61 6.12
CA PRO A 7 8.25 29.11 5.52
C PRO A 7 8.05 29.41 4.04
N ARG A 8 8.98 30.17 3.45
CA ARG A 8 9.01 30.37 2.00
C ARG A 8 9.32 29.04 1.31
N LEU A 9 8.38 28.56 0.50
CA LEU A 9 8.53 27.35 -0.30
C LEU A 9 9.52 27.55 -1.46
N LEU A 10 10.10 26.45 -1.90
CA LEU A 10 11.14 26.40 -2.93
C LEU A 10 10.55 25.98 -4.28
N ASP A 11 11.19 26.47 -5.34
CA ASP A 11 11.02 25.96 -6.70
C ASP A 11 11.85 24.68 -6.89
N PHE A 12 11.43 23.79 -7.79
CA PHE A 12 12.10 22.52 -8.09
C PHE A 12 13.61 22.67 -8.31
N ALA A 13 14.04 23.71 -9.06
CA ALA A 13 15.45 23.93 -9.36
C ALA A 13 16.30 24.29 -8.12
N LYS A 14 15.69 24.72 -7.02
CA LYS A 14 16.34 25.15 -5.78
C LYS A 14 16.31 24.10 -4.68
N THR A 15 15.63 22.96 -4.90
CA THR A 15 15.58 21.89 -3.92
C THR A 15 16.83 21.00 -4.00
N PRO A 16 17.23 20.35 -2.90
CA PRO A 16 18.24 19.30 -2.93
C PRO A 16 17.95 18.22 -3.98
N GLN A 17 18.99 17.66 -4.60
CA GLN A 17 18.88 16.74 -5.72
C GLN A 17 18.07 15.47 -5.39
N TYR A 18 18.19 14.94 -4.16
CA TYR A 18 17.44 13.76 -3.71
C TYR A 18 15.92 13.99 -3.62
N LEU A 19 15.46 15.26 -3.56
CA LEU A 19 14.04 15.63 -3.60
C LEU A 19 13.51 15.92 -5.02
N GLN A 20 14.38 15.92 -6.03
CA GLN A 20 14.04 16.25 -7.42
C GLN A 20 13.59 15.02 -8.24
N PHE A 21 12.56 14.29 -7.77
CA PHE A 21 12.12 13.03 -8.42
C PHE A 21 11.05 13.22 -9.51
N ASN A 22 10.26 14.30 -9.48
CA ASN A 22 9.22 14.58 -10.48
C ASN A 22 9.46 15.94 -11.13
N LYS A 23 9.99 15.94 -12.36
CA LYS A 23 10.32 17.16 -13.12
C LYS A 23 9.11 18.00 -13.56
N TYR A 24 7.89 17.48 -13.41
CA TYR A 24 6.66 18.18 -13.81
C TYR A 24 6.01 18.95 -12.66
N VAL A 25 6.42 18.66 -11.41
CA VAL A 25 6.04 19.43 -10.23
C VAL A 25 7.08 20.52 -10.02
N LEU A 26 6.68 21.78 -10.17
CA LEU A 26 7.64 22.89 -10.34
C LEU A 26 7.83 23.73 -9.07
N THR A 27 6.84 23.77 -8.19
CA THR A 27 6.80 24.64 -7.02
C THR A 27 6.24 23.94 -5.78
N GLY A 28 6.19 24.64 -4.65
CA GLY A 28 5.54 24.16 -3.44
C GLY A 28 6.42 23.25 -2.57
N TYR A 29 7.71 23.13 -2.85
CA TYR A 29 8.63 22.28 -2.10
C TYR A 29 8.98 22.90 -0.75
N ARG A 30 8.96 22.07 0.30
CA ARG A 30 9.37 22.52 1.64
C ARG A 30 10.91 22.65 1.71
N PRO A 31 11.44 23.70 2.37
CA PRO A 31 12.87 23.79 2.64
C PRO A 31 13.30 22.71 3.64
N VAL A 32 14.61 22.50 3.77
CA VAL A 32 15.18 21.61 4.79
C VAL A 32 14.65 22.03 6.17
N SER A 33 14.06 21.08 6.89
CA SER A 33 13.27 21.34 8.11
C SER A 33 13.73 20.50 9.28
N THR A 34 13.59 21.03 10.50
CA THR A 34 13.72 20.21 11.71
C THR A 34 12.51 19.28 11.85
N ALA A 35 12.59 18.25 12.69
CA ALA A 35 11.45 17.37 12.96
C ALA A 35 10.19 18.14 13.43
N GLN A 36 10.37 19.20 14.23
CA GLN A 36 9.26 20.04 14.67
C GLN A 36 8.63 20.82 13.51
N ASP A 37 9.45 21.32 12.58
CA ASP A 37 8.96 22.05 11.41
C ASP A 37 8.30 21.12 10.38
N CYS A 38 8.77 19.88 10.25
CA CYS A 38 8.09 18.82 9.50
C CYS A 38 6.68 18.59 10.06
N LEU A 39 6.51 18.49 11.38
CA LEU A 39 5.19 18.34 11.99
C LEU A 39 4.30 19.58 11.82
N ARG A 40 4.88 20.78 11.90
CA ARG A 40 4.15 22.03 11.63
C ARG A 40 3.68 22.13 10.17
N SER A 41 4.33 21.42 9.24
CA SER A 41 3.96 21.43 7.83
C SER A 41 2.58 20.85 7.53
N LEU A 42 2.04 20.05 8.45
CA LEU A 42 0.65 19.57 8.39
C LEU A 42 -0.38 20.71 8.34
N PHE A 43 -0.03 21.93 8.75
CA PHE A 43 -0.95 23.05 8.92
C PHE A 43 -0.78 24.17 7.89
N TYR A 44 0.02 23.97 6.83
CA TYR A 44 0.14 24.92 5.72
C TYR A 44 0.23 24.22 4.37
N MET A 45 -0.10 24.93 3.29
CA MET A 45 -0.11 24.38 1.93
C MET A 45 1.30 24.14 1.37
N HIS A 46 1.55 22.95 0.84
CA HIS A 46 2.76 22.58 0.11
C HIS A 46 2.48 21.36 -0.80
N ASN A 47 3.41 21.01 -1.69
CA ASN A 47 3.20 19.97 -2.71
C ASN A 47 3.01 18.56 -2.13
N GLU A 48 3.65 18.25 -1.01
CA GLU A 48 3.48 16.98 -0.30
C GLU A 48 2.19 16.88 0.55
N LEU A 49 1.41 17.96 0.70
CA LEU A 49 0.30 17.98 1.65
C LEU A 49 -0.78 16.95 1.26
N GLY A 50 -1.15 16.88 -0.02
CA GLY A 50 -2.09 15.88 -0.50
C GLY A 50 -1.58 14.44 -0.30
N ASN A 51 -0.26 14.21 -0.45
CA ASN A 51 0.33 12.88 -0.22
C ASN A 51 0.20 12.46 1.25
N ILE A 52 0.43 13.38 2.19
CA ILE A 52 0.27 13.13 3.62
C ILE A 52 -1.20 12.82 3.97
N TYR A 53 -2.14 13.66 3.52
CA TYR A 53 -3.55 13.53 3.91
C TYR A 53 -4.25 12.34 3.28
N THR A 54 -3.86 11.95 2.06
CA THR A 54 -4.43 10.78 1.37
C THR A 54 -4.13 9.46 2.07
N HIS A 55 -3.01 9.32 2.79
CA HIS A 55 -2.74 8.16 3.66
C HIS A 55 -3.06 8.42 5.14
N GLY A 56 -2.93 9.67 5.60
CA GLY A 56 -3.15 10.06 6.99
C GLY A 56 -4.60 9.96 7.44
N ILE A 57 -5.56 10.42 6.62
CA ILE A 57 -6.99 10.27 6.97
C ILE A 57 -7.38 8.79 7.03
N PRO A 58 -7.08 7.94 6.00
CA PRO A 58 -7.34 6.50 6.09
C PRO A 58 -6.62 5.82 7.24
N PHE A 59 -5.40 6.21 7.61
CA PHE A 59 -4.70 5.65 8.76
C PHE A 59 -5.54 5.75 10.04
N PHE A 60 -6.03 6.95 10.39
CA PHE A 60 -6.85 7.15 11.57
C PHE A 60 -8.20 6.43 11.47
N LEU A 61 -8.81 6.40 10.28
CA LEU A 61 -10.04 5.64 10.06
C LEU A 61 -9.80 4.14 10.23
N PHE A 62 -8.72 3.59 9.69
CA PHE A 62 -8.38 2.17 9.77
C PHE A 62 -8.04 1.74 11.20
N LEU A 63 -7.39 2.60 11.99
CA LEU A 63 -7.15 2.35 13.42
C LEU A 63 -8.45 2.11 14.21
N VAL A 64 -9.55 2.77 13.83
CA VAL A 64 -10.83 2.67 14.54
C VAL A 64 -11.77 1.66 13.89
N LEU A 65 -11.93 1.72 12.57
CA LEU A 65 -12.94 0.95 11.84
C LEU A 65 -12.53 -0.50 11.59
N LEU A 66 -11.24 -0.81 11.39
CA LEU A 66 -10.81 -2.19 11.15
C LEU A 66 -11.01 -3.07 12.39
N PRO A 67 -10.62 -2.68 13.62
CA PRO A 67 -10.87 -3.50 14.79
C PRO A 67 -12.37 -3.74 15.06
N LEU A 68 -13.23 -2.78 14.70
CA LEU A 68 -14.69 -2.89 14.87
C LEU A 68 -15.36 -3.80 13.84
N SER A 69 -14.78 -3.95 12.65
CA SER A 69 -15.33 -4.74 11.54
C SER A 69 -14.76 -6.15 11.45
N ILE A 70 -13.51 -6.36 11.89
CA ILE A 70 -12.87 -7.68 11.88
C ILE A 70 -13.52 -8.59 12.93
N PRO A 71 -13.91 -9.82 12.58
CA PRO A 71 -14.61 -10.73 13.49
C PRO A 71 -13.64 -11.50 14.40
N TRP A 72 -12.97 -10.79 15.33
CA TRP A 72 -11.90 -11.34 16.16
C TRP A 72 -12.28 -12.58 16.98
N MET A 73 -13.51 -12.65 17.47
CA MET A 73 -13.98 -13.70 18.37
C MET A 73 -14.74 -14.83 17.66
N GLU A 74 -15.06 -14.65 16.38
CA GLU A 74 -15.94 -15.57 15.63
C GLU A 74 -15.14 -16.48 14.68
N VAL A 75 -13.81 -16.34 14.67
CA VAL A 75 -12.90 -17.07 13.79
C VAL A 75 -11.88 -17.79 14.66
N ASP A 76 -11.80 -19.12 14.54
CA ASP A 76 -10.87 -19.95 15.33
C ASP A 76 -9.39 -19.57 15.12
N SER A 77 -9.08 -19.00 13.96
CA SER A 77 -7.73 -18.59 13.56
C SER A 77 -7.50 -17.08 13.74
N ALA A 78 -7.33 -16.63 14.98
CA ALA A 78 -7.06 -15.22 15.32
C ALA A 78 -5.85 -14.61 14.59
N TRP A 79 -4.87 -15.43 14.19
CA TRP A 79 -3.71 -14.97 13.45
C TRP A 79 -4.08 -14.35 12.10
N ILE A 80 -5.14 -14.83 11.42
CA ILE A 80 -5.62 -14.30 10.13
C ILE A 80 -6.09 -12.85 10.31
N CYS A 81 -6.84 -12.60 11.38
CA CYS A 81 -7.33 -11.27 11.75
C CYS A 81 -6.16 -10.32 12.05
N VAL A 82 -5.14 -10.78 12.80
CA VAL A 82 -3.95 -9.99 13.14
C VAL A 82 -3.15 -9.63 11.88
N VAL A 83 -2.82 -10.61 11.03
CA VAL A 83 -2.03 -10.33 9.82
C VAL A 83 -2.79 -9.42 8.87
N HIS A 84 -4.10 -9.58 8.74
CA HIS A 84 -4.94 -8.71 7.91
C HIS A 84 -4.99 -7.27 8.44
N TYR A 85 -5.16 -7.10 9.74
CA TYR A 85 -5.15 -5.79 10.38
C TYR A 85 -3.81 -5.07 10.15
N VAL A 86 -2.69 -5.76 10.37
CA VAL A 86 -1.35 -5.21 10.12
C VAL A 86 -1.15 -4.91 8.63
N ALA A 87 -1.61 -5.78 7.73
CA ALA A 87 -1.55 -5.58 6.29
C ALA A 87 -2.21 -4.26 5.88
N CYS A 88 -3.39 -3.96 6.40
CA CYS A 88 -4.13 -2.74 6.03
C CYS A 88 -3.48 -1.46 6.57
N LEU A 89 -2.84 -1.51 7.74
CA LEU A 89 -2.24 -0.33 8.37
C LEU A 89 -0.86 0.01 7.83
N CYS A 90 -0.03 -0.99 7.54
CA CYS A 90 1.40 -0.78 7.27
C CYS A 90 1.72 0.19 6.13
N PRO A 91 0.99 0.27 4.99
CA PRO A 91 1.31 1.22 3.92
C PRO A 91 0.96 2.65 4.33
N THR A 92 -0.08 2.82 5.14
CA THR A 92 -0.51 4.15 5.60
C THR A 92 0.49 4.75 6.58
N VAL A 93 1.04 3.93 7.49
CA VAL A 93 2.07 4.37 8.44
C VAL A 93 3.36 4.73 7.72
N GLY A 94 3.87 3.83 6.86
CA GLY A 94 5.11 4.05 6.13
C GLY A 94 5.07 5.32 5.28
N SER A 95 4.00 5.47 4.49
CA SER A 95 3.78 6.63 3.61
C SER A 95 3.68 7.94 4.38
N VAL A 96 2.86 8.01 5.44
CA VAL A 96 2.69 9.25 6.22
C VAL A 96 4.01 9.67 6.87
N VAL A 97 4.73 8.72 7.48
CA VAL A 97 6.02 9.01 8.11
C VAL A 97 7.03 9.50 7.07
N TYR A 98 7.09 8.88 5.89
CA TYR A 98 7.94 9.34 4.79
C TYR A 98 7.58 10.75 4.35
N HIS A 99 6.34 11.01 3.91
CA HIS A 99 5.97 12.30 3.35
C HIS A 99 6.02 13.43 4.38
N VAL A 100 5.78 13.17 5.67
CA VAL A 100 5.95 14.21 6.70
C VAL A 100 7.41 14.59 6.87
N PHE A 101 8.33 13.63 6.91
CA PHE A 101 9.72 13.83 7.31
C PHE A 101 10.74 13.80 6.15
N MET A 102 10.32 13.65 4.89
CA MET A 102 11.24 13.53 3.74
C MET A 102 12.20 14.71 3.54
N ASN A 103 11.85 15.91 4.03
CA ASN A 103 12.68 17.12 3.95
C ASN A 103 13.47 17.40 5.25
N HIS A 104 13.67 16.38 6.08
CA HIS A 104 14.34 16.50 7.37
C HIS A 104 15.82 16.93 7.22
N VAL A 105 16.32 17.67 8.21
CA VAL A 105 17.73 18.16 8.28
C VAL A 105 18.80 17.07 8.20
N GLY A 106 18.43 15.82 8.47
CA GLY A 106 19.31 14.66 8.30
C GLY A 106 19.66 14.32 6.84
N GLY A 107 19.05 15.01 5.86
CA GLY A 107 19.43 14.96 4.45
C GLY A 107 19.09 13.64 3.75
N GLU A 108 19.88 13.32 2.73
CA GLU A 108 19.65 12.18 1.82
C GLU A 108 19.58 10.82 2.56
N HIS A 109 20.40 10.61 3.58
CA HIS A 109 20.38 9.35 4.34
C HIS A 109 19.04 9.11 5.05
N VAL A 110 18.48 10.16 5.68
CA VAL A 110 17.17 10.06 6.32
C VAL A 110 16.08 9.89 5.27
N TYR A 111 16.16 10.63 4.16
CA TYR A 111 15.24 10.48 3.03
C TYR A 111 15.19 9.04 2.50
N ASP A 112 16.34 8.42 2.23
CA ASP A 112 16.42 7.04 1.70
C ASP A 112 15.91 6.01 2.70
N THR A 113 16.19 6.21 3.99
CA THR A 113 15.69 5.33 5.07
C THR A 113 14.17 5.40 5.17
N LEU A 114 13.61 6.62 5.12
CA LEU A 114 12.16 6.83 5.16
C LEU A 114 11.47 6.31 3.89
N LEU A 115 12.08 6.49 2.72
CA LEU A 115 11.59 5.94 1.46
C LEU A 115 11.60 4.39 1.48
N SER A 116 12.62 3.80 2.08
CA SER A 116 12.71 2.35 2.29
C SER A 116 11.62 1.85 3.24
N LEU A 117 11.29 2.63 4.29
CA LEU A 117 10.19 2.33 5.22
C LEU A 117 8.82 2.37 4.53
N ASP A 118 8.57 3.38 3.69
CA ASP A 118 7.35 3.45 2.88
C ASP A 118 7.21 2.25 1.94
N MET A 119 8.29 1.95 1.19
CA MET A 119 8.33 0.78 0.31
C MET A 119 8.12 -0.54 1.08
N PHE A 120 8.69 -0.65 2.28
CA PHE A 120 8.48 -1.82 3.14
C PHE A 120 7.02 -1.97 3.55
N GLY A 121 6.31 -0.87 3.84
CA GLY A 121 4.86 -0.87 4.09
C GLY A 121 4.07 -1.43 2.89
N VAL A 122 4.38 -0.98 1.67
CA VAL A 122 3.76 -1.51 0.44
C VAL A 122 4.05 -3.00 0.25
N CYS A 123 5.29 -3.44 0.52
CA CYS A 123 5.63 -4.85 0.42
C CYS A 123 4.88 -5.69 1.47
N LEU A 124 4.71 -5.15 2.67
CA LEU A 124 4.09 -5.85 3.78
C LEU A 124 2.58 -6.06 3.55
N VAL A 125 1.85 -5.09 2.98
CA VAL A 125 0.44 -5.31 2.60
C VAL A 125 0.31 -6.38 1.51
N ASN A 126 1.21 -6.38 0.52
CA ASN A 126 1.22 -7.38 -0.55
C ASN A 126 1.53 -8.79 -0.03
N THR A 127 2.31 -8.87 1.04
CA THR A 127 2.69 -10.12 1.70
C THR A 127 1.58 -10.60 2.61
N LEU A 128 1.27 -9.82 3.65
CA LEU A 128 0.33 -10.18 4.71
C LEU A 128 -1.11 -10.26 4.21
N GLY A 129 -1.51 -9.40 3.26
CA GLY A 129 -2.84 -9.43 2.67
C GLY A 129 -3.13 -10.69 1.86
N ALA A 130 -2.09 -11.32 1.30
CA ALA A 130 -2.23 -12.57 0.56
C ALA A 130 -2.25 -13.82 1.44
N LEU A 131 -1.74 -13.77 2.67
CA LEU A 131 -1.72 -14.95 3.56
C LEU A 131 -3.14 -15.46 3.89
N PRO A 132 -4.12 -14.60 4.26
CA PRO A 132 -5.52 -15.01 4.39
C PRO A 132 -6.07 -15.64 3.11
N ILE A 133 -5.79 -15.03 1.95
CA ILE A 133 -6.26 -15.50 0.65
C ILE A 133 -5.74 -16.92 0.37
N ILE A 134 -4.44 -17.15 0.55
CA ILE A 134 -3.82 -18.48 0.37
C ILE A 134 -4.41 -19.49 1.34
N HIS A 135 -4.52 -19.12 2.62
CA HIS A 135 -5.01 -20.01 3.66
C HIS A 135 -6.42 -20.51 3.38
N ILE A 136 -7.30 -19.59 2.98
CA ILE A 136 -8.71 -19.89 2.70
C ILE A 136 -8.86 -20.61 1.36
N THR A 137 -8.11 -20.20 0.33
CA THR A 137 -8.15 -20.87 -0.99
C THR A 137 -7.79 -22.35 -0.91
N LEU A 138 -6.80 -22.68 -0.08
CA LEU A 138 -6.26 -24.03 0.07
C LEU A 138 -6.74 -24.71 1.36
N LEU A 139 -7.87 -24.27 1.93
CA LEU A 139 -8.36 -24.77 3.21
C LEU A 139 -8.46 -26.31 3.26
N CYS A 140 -8.91 -26.93 2.16
CA CYS A 140 -9.09 -28.37 2.07
C CYS A 140 -7.82 -29.17 1.72
N TYR A 141 -6.69 -28.49 1.49
CA TYR A 141 -5.42 -29.13 1.13
C TYR A 141 -4.32 -28.75 2.13
N PRO A 142 -4.27 -29.37 3.32
CA PRO A 142 -3.43 -28.91 4.43
C PRO A 142 -1.93 -28.89 4.11
N ALA A 143 -1.42 -29.92 3.42
CA ALA A 143 -0.01 -29.98 3.01
C ALA A 143 0.31 -28.90 1.97
N THR A 144 -0.46 -28.83 0.88
CA THR A 144 -0.31 -27.82 -0.17
C THR A 144 -0.40 -26.40 0.38
N ARG A 145 -1.32 -26.16 1.32
CA ARG A 145 -1.49 -24.86 2.00
C ARG A 145 -0.23 -24.44 2.74
N GLN A 146 0.38 -25.32 3.52
CA GLN A 146 1.62 -25.01 4.24
C GLN A 146 2.77 -24.71 3.28
N THR A 147 2.94 -25.53 2.24
CA THR A 147 3.96 -25.31 1.20
C THR A 147 3.73 -23.99 0.46
N ALA A 148 2.48 -23.68 0.09
CA ALA A 148 2.14 -22.44 -0.61
C ALA A 148 2.38 -21.19 0.25
N LEU A 149 2.01 -21.22 1.54
CA LEU A 149 2.29 -20.13 2.48
C LEU A 149 3.79 -19.90 2.63
N LEU A 150 4.58 -20.97 2.83
CA LEU A 150 6.03 -20.87 2.95
C LEU A 150 6.67 -20.33 1.66
N ALA A 151 6.28 -20.88 0.51
CA ALA A 151 6.76 -20.43 -0.80
C ALA A 151 6.44 -18.95 -1.04
N TYR A 152 5.23 -18.51 -0.69
CA TYR A 152 4.83 -17.12 -0.86
C TYR A 152 5.59 -16.18 0.10
N ILE A 153 5.85 -16.59 1.33
CA ILE A 153 6.66 -15.81 2.29
C ILE A 153 8.10 -15.66 1.78
N LEU A 154 8.72 -16.74 1.29
CA LEU A 154 10.08 -16.70 0.73
C LEU A 154 10.15 -15.82 -0.52
N LEU A 155 9.16 -15.95 -1.41
CA LEU A 155 9.02 -15.09 -2.58
C LEU A 155 8.87 -13.63 -2.18
N SER A 156 8.06 -13.36 -1.16
CA SER A 156 7.83 -12.01 -0.64
C SER A 156 9.09 -11.41 -0.01
N ALA A 157 9.90 -12.20 0.70
CA ALA A 157 11.18 -11.76 1.23
C ALA A 157 12.15 -11.34 0.11
N TYR A 158 12.19 -12.10 -0.99
CA TYR A 158 12.95 -11.73 -2.19
C TYR A 158 12.41 -10.44 -2.84
N SER A 159 11.09 -10.32 -3.00
CA SER A 159 10.44 -9.11 -3.52
C SER A 159 10.73 -7.88 -2.66
N ILE A 160 10.69 -7.99 -1.32
CA ILE A 160 11.05 -6.90 -0.39
C ILE A 160 12.50 -6.46 -0.62
N TYR A 161 13.43 -7.40 -0.70
CA TYR A 161 14.83 -7.09 -0.95
C TYR A 161 15.01 -6.35 -2.29
N CYS A 162 14.40 -6.85 -3.36
CA CYS A 162 14.47 -6.20 -4.67
C CYS A 162 13.82 -4.81 -4.67
N ALA A 163 12.66 -4.65 -4.04
CA ALA A 163 11.92 -3.39 -4.02
C ALA A 163 12.64 -2.31 -3.20
N THR A 164 13.21 -2.67 -2.05
CA THR A 164 13.93 -1.72 -1.17
C THR A 164 15.31 -1.33 -1.70
N THR A 165 15.95 -2.18 -2.49
CA THR A 165 17.25 -1.88 -3.14
C THR A 165 17.11 -1.26 -4.54
N ALA A 166 15.90 -1.22 -5.09
CA ALA A 166 15.65 -0.72 -6.44
C ALA A 166 15.80 0.81 -6.54
N ARG A 167 16.62 1.23 -7.51
CA ARG A 167 16.91 2.63 -7.83
C ARG A 167 15.89 3.31 -8.73
N THR A 168 14.98 2.56 -9.36
CA THR A 168 13.97 3.12 -10.28
C THR A 168 12.57 2.60 -9.94
N ASN A 169 11.56 3.39 -10.24
CA ASN A 169 10.15 3.01 -10.03
C ASN A 169 9.74 1.79 -10.85
N VAL A 170 10.36 1.58 -12.02
CA VAL A 170 10.10 0.40 -12.87
C VAL A 170 10.65 -0.87 -12.20
N LEU A 171 11.88 -0.83 -11.68
CA LEU A 171 12.46 -1.98 -10.97
C LEU A 171 11.67 -2.32 -9.70
N ARG A 172 11.17 -1.29 -8.99
CA ARG A 172 10.27 -1.47 -7.84
C ARG A 172 8.98 -2.19 -8.24
N LEU A 173 8.34 -1.77 -9.33
CA LEU A 173 7.13 -2.43 -9.82
C LEU A 173 7.42 -3.89 -10.25
N GLN A 174 8.54 -4.13 -10.93
CA GLN A 174 8.93 -5.47 -11.37
C GLN A 174 9.13 -6.45 -10.22
N ALA A 175 9.58 -5.99 -9.05
CA ALA A 175 9.74 -6.82 -7.85
C ALA A 175 8.44 -7.50 -7.41
N PHE A 176 7.28 -6.93 -7.75
CA PHE A 176 5.96 -7.45 -7.36
C PHE A 176 5.33 -8.39 -8.39
N ILE A 177 5.90 -8.54 -9.59
CA ILE A 177 5.32 -9.36 -10.68
C ILE A 177 5.11 -10.81 -10.23
N TRP A 178 6.09 -11.41 -9.56
CA TRP A 178 6.00 -12.80 -9.15
C TRP A 178 4.93 -13.02 -8.06
N GLN A 179 4.77 -12.07 -7.13
CA GLN A 179 3.70 -12.13 -6.14
C GLN A 179 2.32 -12.00 -6.80
N ALA A 180 2.18 -11.13 -7.79
CA ALA A 180 0.94 -10.97 -8.57
C ALA A 180 0.60 -12.24 -9.37
N LEU A 181 1.59 -12.86 -10.04
CA LEU A 181 1.41 -14.11 -10.77
C LEU A 181 0.98 -15.26 -9.85
N PHE A 182 1.59 -15.35 -8.66
CA PHE A 182 1.20 -16.35 -7.65
C PHE A 182 -0.27 -16.18 -7.24
N ARG A 183 -0.69 -14.95 -6.92
CA ARG A 183 -2.09 -14.67 -6.58
C ARG A 183 -3.06 -14.95 -7.72
N PHE A 184 -2.70 -14.56 -8.94
CA PHE A 184 -3.50 -14.88 -10.12
C PHE A 184 -3.68 -16.39 -10.31
N GLY A 185 -2.64 -17.18 -10.01
CA GLY A 185 -2.74 -18.64 -9.97
C GLY A 185 -3.77 -19.15 -8.96
N LEU A 186 -3.84 -18.57 -7.77
CA LEU A 186 -4.87 -18.90 -6.76
C LEU A 186 -6.27 -18.50 -7.22
N PHE A 187 -6.40 -17.34 -7.86
CA PHE A 187 -7.68 -16.90 -8.41
C PHE A 187 -8.17 -17.85 -9.49
N LEU A 188 -7.28 -18.26 -10.40
CA LEU A 188 -7.60 -19.28 -11.40
C LEU A 188 -7.99 -20.61 -10.74
N PHE A 189 -7.28 -21.02 -9.68
CA PHE A 189 -7.61 -22.22 -8.92
C PHE A 189 -9.02 -22.16 -8.30
N ARG A 190 -9.45 -20.99 -7.78
CA ARG A 190 -10.83 -20.76 -7.33
C ARG A 190 -11.84 -20.81 -8.48
N VAL A 191 -11.53 -20.18 -9.63
CA VAL A 191 -12.43 -20.17 -10.81
C VAL A 191 -12.65 -21.57 -11.38
N LEU A 192 -11.61 -22.41 -11.39
CA LEU A 192 -11.69 -23.79 -11.86
C LEU A 192 -12.44 -24.72 -10.89
N GLY A 193 -12.88 -24.21 -9.73
CA GLY A 193 -13.64 -24.97 -8.72
C GLY A 193 -12.79 -25.88 -7.84
N SER A 194 -11.47 -25.91 -8.03
CA SER A 194 -10.56 -26.70 -7.19
C SER A 194 -10.16 -25.98 -5.91
N GLY A 195 -10.10 -24.64 -5.93
CA GLY A 195 -9.89 -23.79 -4.76
C GLY A 195 -11.20 -23.34 -4.14
N VAL A 196 -11.17 -23.07 -2.84
CA VAL A 196 -12.38 -22.71 -2.09
C VAL A 196 -12.37 -21.23 -1.65
N GLY A 197 -13.50 -20.71 -1.20
CA GLY A 197 -13.66 -19.31 -0.77
C GLY A 197 -14.98 -18.70 -1.24
N SER A 198 -15.28 -17.49 -0.77
CA SER A 198 -16.48 -16.77 -1.20
C SER A 198 -16.40 -16.41 -2.69
N PRO A 199 -17.45 -16.63 -3.50
CA PRO A 199 -17.48 -16.14 -4.88
C PRO A 199 -17.38 -14.61 -4.95
N ASN A 200 -17.91 -13.89 -3.94
CA ASN A 200 -17.84 -12.44 -3.89
C ASN A 200 -16.42 -11.94 -3.58
N SER A 201 -15.69 -12.64 -2.70
CA SER A 201 -14.32 -12.26 -2.34
C SER A 201 -13.38 -12.29 -3.54
N LEU A 202 -13.53 -13.29 -4.43
CA LEU A 202 -12.74 -13.37 -5.66
C LEU A 202 -12.86 -12.10 -6.51
N ARG A 203 -14.09 -11.62 -6.74
CA ARG A 203 -14.33 -10.38 -7.50
C ARG A 203 -13.65 -9.19 -6.82
N LEU A 204 -13.76 -9.09 -5.49
CA LEU A 204 -13.16 -8.01 -4.72
C LEU A 204 -11.62 -8.05 -4.81
N PHE A 205 -11.00 -9.23 -4.76
CA PHE A 205 -9.55 -9.37 -4.90
C PHE A 205 -9.05 -9.03 -6.32
N VAL A 206 -9.82 -9.35 -7.37
CA VAL A 206 -9.48 -8.92 -8.74
C VAL A 206 -9.53 -7.39 -8.86
N ILE A 207 -10.53 -6.74 -8.26
CA ILE A 207 -10.62 -5.27 -8.23
C ILE A 207 -9.46 -4.67 -7.44
N MET A 208 -9.12 -5.23 -6.28
CA MET A 208 -7.96 -4.85 -5.46
C MET A 208 -6.67 -4.84 -6.28
N ASP A 209 -6.33 -5.95 -6.96
CA ASP A 209 -5.10 -6.05 -7.76
C ASP A 209 -5.14 -5.10 -8.97
N THR A 210 -6.30 -4.93 -9.61
CA THR A 210 -6.48 -3.99 -10.73
C THR A 210 -6.20 -2.55 -10.30
N LEU A 211 -6.77 -2.12 -9.18
CA LEU A 211 -6.56 -0.76 -8.63
C LEU A 211 -5.09 -0.52 -8.29
N ALA A 212 -4.42 -1.50 -7.68
CA ALA A 212 -3.00 -1.39 -7.34
C ALA A 212 -2.12 -1.24 -8.59
N VAL A 213 -2.36 -2.06 -9.62
CA VAL A 213 -1.61 -1.98 -10.89
C VAL A 213 -1.86 -0.67 -11.61
N VAL A 214 -3.13 -0.25 -11.75
CA VAL A 214 -3.48 1.01 -12.42
C VAL A 214 -2.87 2.21 -11.68
N GLY A 215 -2.93 2.24 -10.35
CA GLY A 215 -2.31 3.29 -9.54
C GLY A 215 -0.80 3.36 -9.75
N GLY A 216 -0.12 2.21 -9.72
CA GLY A 216 1.33 2.14 -9.96
C GLY A 216 1.71 2.63 -11.37
N LEU A 217 0.93 2.26 -12.39
CA LEU A 217 1.14 2.73 -13.77
C LEU A 217 0.95 4.25 -13.90
N VAL A 218 -0.10 4.81 -13.29
CA VAL A 218 -0.34 6.26 -13.28
C VAL A 218 0.85 7.02 -12.69
N ASN A 219 1.38 6.57 -11.55
CA ASN A 219 2.55 7.17 -10.91
C ASN A 219 3.86 7.03 -11.72
N ILE A 220 4.06 5.90 -12.41
CA ILE A 220 5.24 5.72 -13.29
C ILE A 220 5.16 6.63 -14.51
N ILE A 221 3.97 6.76 -15.11
CA ILE A 221 3.78 7.55 -16.34
C ILE A 221 3.72 9.06 -16.04
N GLN A 222 3.45 9.42 -14.78
CA GLN A 222 3.37 10.79 -14.23
C GLN A 222 2.22 11.61 -14.82
N ILE A 223 1.04 11.00 -14.97
CA ILE A 223 -0.17 11.65 -15.48
C ILE A 223 -1.07 12.06 -14.31
N PRO A 224 -1.66 13.28 -14.31
CA PRO A 224 -1.76 14.23 -15.42
C PRO A 224 -0.66 15.31 -15.49
N GLU A 225 0.22 15.43 -14.49
CA GLU A 225 1.20 16.52 -14.40
C GLU A 225 2.17 16.58 -15.59
N ARG A 226 2.43 15.44 -16.24
CA ARG A 226 3.21 15.38 -17.48
C ARG A 226 2.63 16.19 -18.63
N PHE A 227 1.31 16.36 -18.69
CA PHE A 227 0.65 17.11 -19.76
C PHE A 227 0.60 18.61 -19.50
N ILE A 228 0.47 19.02 -18.23
CA ILE A 228 0.40 20.42 -17.83
C ILE A 228 1.31 20.63 -16.60
N PRO A 229 2.63 20.77 -16.79
CA PRO A 229 3.57 20.98 -15.69
C PRO A 229 3.23 22.24 -14.88
N GLY A 230 3.36 22.18 -13.55
CA GLY A 230 3.04 23.30 -12.65
C GLY A 230 1.58 23.39 -12.19
N LEU A 231 0.61 22.88 -12.97
CA LEU A 231 -0.82 22.97 -12.61
C LEU A 231 -1.18 22.06 -11.43
N PHE A 232 -0.57 20.88 -11.38
CA PHE A 232 -0.87 19.82 -10.42
C PHE A 232 0.14 19.77 -9.26
N ASP A 233 0.86 20.86 -9.00
CA ASP A 233 1.92 20.89 -8.00
C ASP A 233 1.42 20.53 -6.58
N ASN A 234 0.25 21.04 -6.21
CA ASN A 234 -0.33 20.81 -4.88
C ASN A 234 -1.40 19.71 -4.85
N TRP A 235 -2.15 19.55 -5.94
CA TRP A 235 -3.33 18.66 -5.98
C TRP A 235 -3.45 17.93 -7.31
N GLY A 236 -3.86 16.66 -7.25
CA GLY A 236 -4.22 15.88 -8.43
C GLY A 236 -3.04 15.40 -9.27
N ASN A 237 -1.82 15.42 -8.72
CA ASN A 237 -0.69 14.76 -9.36
C ASN A 237 -0.80 13.23 -9.29
N SER A 238 -0.03 12.56 -10.15
CA SER A 238 -0.02 11.10 -10.30
C SER A 238 0.26 10.34 -9.01
N HIS A 239 1.07 10.90 -8.11
CA HIS A 239 1.41 10.29 -6.84
C HIS A 239 0.22 10.29 -5.88
N GLN A 240 -0.50 11.41 -5.78
CA GLN A 240 -1.75 11.50 -5.01
C GLN A 240 -2.82 10.56 -5.57
N ILE A 241 -2.92 10.45 -6.90
CA ILE A 241 -3.86 9.52 -7.54
C ILE A 241 -3.51 8.07 -7.17
N MET A 242 -2.23 7.70 -7.24
CA MET A 242 -1.76 6.39 -6.81
C MET A 242 -2.09 6.12 -5.33
N HIS A 243 -1.85 7.08 -4.43
CA HIS A 243 -2.22 6.97 -3.03
C HIS A 243 -3.70 6.63 -2.85
N VAL A 244 -4.59 7.39 -3.50
CA VAL A 244 -6.03 7.14 -3.43
C VAL A 244 -6.38 5.75 -3.96
N MET A 245 -5.80 5.33 -5.09
CA MET A 245 -6.03 4.00 -5.66
C MET A 245 -5.52 2.87 -4.75
N VAL A 246 -4.39 3.05 -4.07
CA VAL A 246 -3.85 2.10 -3.09
C VAL A 246 -4.77 1.99 -1.87
N ILE A 247 -5.28 3.10 -1.35
CA ILE A 247 -6.27 3.08 -0.25
C ILE A 247 -7.54 2.35 -0.68
N CYS A 248 -8.08 2.64 -1.87
CA CYS A 248 -9.20 1.91 -2.41
C CYS A 248 -8.89 0.41 -2.53
N SER A 249 -7.70 0.05 -3.03
CA SER A 249 -7.25 -1.34 -3.11
C SER A 249 -7.25 -2.02 -1.73
N ILE A 250 -6.75 -1.35 -0.68
CA ILE A 250 -6.78 -1.87 0.71
C ILE A 250 -8.22 -2.06 1.21
N ILE A 251 -9.15 -1.17 0.86
CA ILE A 251 -10.57 -1.33 1.22
C ILE A 251 -11.17 -2.57 0.53
N TYR A 252 -10.86 -2.80 -0.75
CA TYR A 252 -11.28 -4.01 -1.47
C TYR A 252 -10.64 -5.29 -0.92
N LEU A 253 -9.35 -5.23 -0.54
CA LEU A 253 -8.69 -6.30 0.21
C LEU A 253 -9.46 -6.60 1.50
N HIS A 254 -9.81 -5.56 2.26
CA HIS A 254 -10.54 -5.70 3.51
C HIS A 254 -11.90 -6.35 3.33
N TRP A 255 -12.72 -5.87 2.40
CA TRP A 255 -14.03 -6.47 2.11
C TRP A 255 -13.90 -7.91 1.60
N GLY A 256 -12.94 -8.19 0.72
CA GLY A 256 -12.69 -9.55 0.23
C GLY A 256 -12.32 -10.51 1.35
N THR A 257 -11.45 -10.09 2.27
CA THR A 257 -11.09 -10.91 3.44
C THR A 257 -12.28 -11.12 4.37
N LEU A 258 -13.12 -10.11 4.62
CA LEU A 258 -14.32 -10.28 5.45
C LEU A 258 -15.32 -11.27 4.84
N GLU A 259 -15.52 -11.22 3.52
CA GLU A 259 -16.34 -12.19 2.79
C GLU A 259 -15.82 -13.62 2.96
N ASP A 260 -14.51 -13.81 2.81
CA ASP A 260 -13.87 -15.12 3.01
C ASP A 260 -13.94 -15.59 4.48
N LEU A 261 -13.78 -14.68 5.44
CA LEU A 261 -13.90 -14.97 6.88
C LEU A 261 -15.34 -15.25 7.34
N ALA A 262 -16.34 -14.70 6.67
CA ALA A 262 -17.74 -15.04 6.92
C ALA A 262 -18.05 -16.42 6.31
N TRP A 263 -17.59 -16.65 5.09
CA TRP A 263 -17.82 -17.88 4.34
C TRP A 263 -17.22 -19.11 5.03
N ILE A 264 -15.98 -19.02 5.51
CA ILE A 264 -15.27 -20.15 6.14
C ILE A 264 -15.98 -20.73 7.37
N ARG A 265 -16.80 -19.94 8.08
CA ARG A 265 -17.52 -20.40 9.27
C ARG A 265 -18.63 -21.40 8.96
N THR A 266 -19.16 -21.33 7.75
CA THR A 266 -20.27 -22.19 7.30
C THR A 266 -19.80 -23.32 6.40
N TYR A 267 -18.56 -23.26 5.91
CA TYR A 267 -18.04 -24.21 4.95
C TYR A 267 -17.35 -25.39 5.62
N GLN A 268 -17.64 -26.60 5.12
CA GLN A 268 -16.95 -27.81 5.49
C GLN A 268 -16.30 -28.42 4.25
N CYS A 269 -15.02 -28.77 4.37
CA CYS A 269 -14.34 -29.49 3.31
C CYS A 269 -15.00 -30.86 3.11
N PRO A 270 -15.17 -31.32 1.86
CA PRO A 270 -15.68 -32.66 1.61
C PRO A 270 -14.76 -33.67 2.30
N THR A 271 -15.34 -34.56 3.09
CA THR A 271 -14.62 -35.70 3.65
C THR A 271 -14.18 -36.58 2.49
N GLU A 272 -12.87 -36.82 2.37
CA GLU A 272 -12.33 -37.81 1.43
C GLU A 272 -13.07 -39.14 1.66
N GLY A 273 -13.80 -39.59 0.65
CA GLY A 273 -14.49 -40.88 0.64
C GLY A 273 -13.56 -42.00 0.20
#